data_AF-A0A6M3KJP9-F1
#
_entry.id   AF-A0A6M3KJP9-F1
#
_cell.length_a   1.000
_cell.length_b   1.000
_cell.length_c   1.000
_cell.angle_alpha   90.00
_cell.angle_beta   90.00
_cell.angle_gamma   90.00
#
_symmetry.space_group_name_H-M   'P 1'
#
loop_
_entity.id
_entity.type
_entity.pdbx_description
1 polymer ?
#
loop_
_entity_poly.entity_id
_entity_poly.type
_entity_poly.pdbx_seq_one_letter_code
_entity_poly.pdbx_strand_id
1 'polypeptide(L)'
;MSGWQDDKAWSDRFIPNMKAILGWCLFAEADLAEDQLRNTDLIVFQARAFRVGCRVRRHEFLAKYPNDITIRASRPGADTEVDKMLSGWGDFFLYGFSDEAERRLKKWVLCDLAELRKFFVGHMRQHEGALPGQIRANGDGSSEFLVLSQDQLPAAVRFKTSDDLARERAMTFAQPAHPADITAYPATRSPGSPPCPPTTYPP
;
A
#
# COMPACT_ATOMS: atom_id res chain seq x y z
N MET A 1 -22.80 -13.22 17.38
CA MET A 1 -22.82 -12.50 16.08
C MET A 1 -21.85 -11.35 16.21
N SER A 2 -20.65 -11.44 15.62
CA SER A 2 -19.78 -10.27 15.52
C SER A 2 -20.41 -9.35 14.47
N GLY A 3 -20.72 -8.11 14.87
CA GLY A 3 -21.32 -7.14 13.96
C GLY A 3 -20.31 -6.61 12.96
N TRP A 4 -20.79 -5.91 11.92
CA TRP A 4 -19.93 -5.15 11.00
C TRP A 4 -18.96 -4.21 11.74
N GLN A 5 -19.39 -3.67 12.90
CA GLN A 5 -18.57 -2.82 13.76
C GLN A 5 -17.38 -3.58 14.35
N ASP A 6 -17.55 -4.84 14.73
CA ASP A 6 -16.48 -5.67 15.28
C ASP A 6 -15.46 -6.06 14.19
N ASP A 7 -15.95 -6.42 13.00
CA ASP A 7 -15.09 -6.73 11.84
C ASP A 7 -14.28 -5.51 11.41
N LYS A 8 -14.90 -4.32 11.44
CA LYS A 8 -14.22 -3.05 11.16
C LYS A 8 -13.19 -2.73 12.23
N ALA A 9 -13.57 -2.78 13.51
CA ALA A 9 -12.66 -2.51 14.62
C ALA A 9 -11.46 -3.46 14.63
N TRP A 10 -11.67 -4.72 14.23
CA TRP A 10 -10.60 -5.68 14.05
C TRP A 10 -9.66 -5.28 12.90
N SER A 11 -10.20 -4.97 11.72
CA SER A 11 -9.39 -4.56 10.55
C SER A 11 -8.64 -3.25 10.79
N ASP A 12 -9.23 -2.32 11.55
CA ASP A 12 -8.64 -1.01 11.83
C ASP A 12 -7.34 -1.12 12.66
N ARG A 13 -7.10 -2.23 13.36
CA ARG A 13 -5.83 -2.50 14.07
C ARG A 13 -4.62 -2.55 13.14
N PHE A 14 -4.83 -2.89 11.87
CA PHE A 14 -3.76 -2.99 10.88
C PHE A 14 -3.46 -1.65 10.20
N ILE A 15 -4.22 -0.58 10.46
CA ILE A 15 -4.02 0.74 9.84
C ILE A 15 -2.57 1.24 9.95
N PRO A 16 -1.88 1.16 11.11
CA PRO A 16 -0.48 1.57 11.20
C PRO A 16 0.43 0.80 10.25
N ASN A 17 0.22 -0.51 10.12
CA ASN A 17 1.00 -1.35 9.20
C ASN A 17 0.66 -1.06 7.73
N MET A 18 -0.62 -0.83 7.40
CA MET A 18 -1.02 -0.41 6.06
C MET A 18 -0.41 0.94 5.69
N LYS A 19 -0.40 1.93 6.60
CA LYS A 19 0.24 3.23 6.36
C LYS A 19 1.73 3.07 6.06
N ALA A 20 2.43 2.20 6.79
CA ALA A 20 3.84 1.93 6.52
C ALA A 20 4.06 1.28 5.15
N ILE A 21 3.22 0.31 4.76
CA ILE A 21 3.27 -0.32 3.44
C ILE A 21 3.01 0.71 2.34
N LEU A 22 1.95 1.51 2.48
CA LEU A 22 1.57 2.53 1.50
C LEU A 22 2.63 3.62 1.39
N GLY A 23 3.19 4.08 2.50
CA GLY A 23 4.31 5.03 2.49
C GLY A 23 5.49 4.48 1.72
N TRP A 24 5.88 3.23 1.97
CA TRP A 24 6.97 2.62 1.21
C TRP A 24 6.66 2.41 -0.27
N CYS A 25 5.42 2.02 -0.62
CA CYS A 25 5.06 1.76 -2.01
C CYS A 25 4.85 3.05 -2.83
N LEU A 26 4.37 4.13 -2.19
CA LEU A 26 3.90 5.33 -2.88
C LEU A 26 4.84 6.53 -2.71
N PHE A 27 5.75 6.52 -1.74
CA PHE A 27 6.78 7.55 -1.64
C PHE A 27 7.92 7.23 -2.60
N ALA A 28 8.40 8.27 -3.30
CA ALA A 28 9.58 8.18 -4.13
C ALA A 28 10.71 9.00 -3.49
N GLU A 29 11.95 8.62 -3.75
CA GLU A 29 13.10 9.46 -3.45
C GLU A 29 12.99 10.77 -4.26
N ALA A 30 13.37 11.88 -3.62
CA ALA A 30 13.42 13.16 -4.29
C ALA A 30 14.42 13.11 -5.46
N ASP A 31 14.17 13.86 -6.53
CA ASP A 31 15.22 14.01 -7.54
C ASP A 31 16.45 14.74 -6.94
N LEU A 32 17.62 14.49 -7.53
CA LEU A 32 18.91 15.01 -7.06
C LEU A 32 18.97 16.55 -7.05
N ALA A 33 18.12 17.22 -7.84
CA ALA A 33 18.07 18.68 -7.91
C ALA A 33 17.22 19.27 -6.77
N GLU A 34 16.13 18.61 -6.38
CA GLU A 34 15.31 18.95 -5.19
C GLU A 34 16.08 18.71 -3.89
N ASP A 35 16.84 17.61 -3.80
CA ASP A 35 17.66 17.28 -2.64
C ASP A 35 18.73 18.37 -2.38
N GLN A 36 19.50 18.73 -3.42
CA GLN A 36 20.59 19.70 -3.32
C GLN A 36 20.14 21.16 -3.15
N LEU A 37 18.94 21.53 -3.61
CA LEU A 37 18.46 22.92 -3.59
C LEU A 37 17.43 23.20 -2.50
N ARG A 38 16.79 22.18 -1.93
CA ARG A 38 15.64 22.34 -1.01
C ARG A 38 15.72 21.51 0.27
N ASN A 39 16.83 20.81 0.55
CA ASN A 39 16.98 19.99 1.76
C ASN A 39 15.79 19.04 1.95
N THR A 40 15.42 18.35 0.87
CA THR A 40 14.23 17.50 0.80
C THR A 40 14.69 16.07 0.53
N ASP A 41 14.93 15.29 1.59
CA ASP A 41 15.36 13.89 1.50
C ASP A 41 14.26 12.95 0.95
N LEU A 42 12.99 13.36 1.06
CA LEU A 42 11.83 12.59 0.65
C LEU A 42 10.78 13.50 0.00
N ILE A 43 10.43 13.24 -1.27
CA ILE A 43 9.27 13.84 -1.90
C ILE A 43 8.10 12.85 -1.79
N VAL A 44 7.14 13.18 -0.94
CA VAL A 44 5.81 12.57 -1.01
C VAL A 44 5.14 13.14 -2.25
N PHE A 45 4.97 12.32 -3.29
CA PHE A 45 4.45 12.79 -4.57
C PHE A 45 3.10 13.52 -4.44
N GLN A 46 3.13 14.78 -4.90
CA GLN A 46 2.08 15.65 -5.44
C GLN A 46 0.86 15.99 -4.55
N ALA A 47 0.39 17.24 -4.69
CA ALA A 47 -0.73 17.88 -3.98
C ALA A 47 -2.12 17.27 -4.27
N ARG A 48 -2.24 15.94 -4.24
CA ARG A 48 -3.44 15.18 -4.51
C ARG A 48 -3.59 14.10 -3.44
N ALA A 49 -4.71 14.12 -2.74
CA ALA A 49 -5.07 13.05 -1.82
C ALA A 49 -5.44 11.78 -2.61
N PHE A 50 -4.74 10.68 -2.35
CA PHE A 50 -5.11 9.37 -2.88
C PHE A 50 -6.16 8.70 -1.98
N ARG A 51 -7.14 8.05 -2.60
CA ARG A 51 -8.14 7.23 -1.92
C ARG A 51 -7.74 5.76 -2.04
N VAL A 52 -7.43 5.13 -0.92
CA VAL A 52 -7.04 3.72 -0.87
C VAL A 52 -8.15 2.91 -0.21
N GLY A 53 -8.71 1.93 -0.92
CA GLY A 53 -9.56 0.92 -0.34
C GLY A 53 -8.70 -0.16 0.32
N CYS A 54 -9.05 -0.58 1.54
CA CYS A 54 -8.27 -1.59 2.25
C CYS A 54 -9.17 -2.75 2.67
N ARG A 55 -8.67 -3.98 2.50
CA ARG A 55 -9.33 -5.19 2.98
C ARG A 55 -8.32 -6.16 3.57
N VAL A 56 -8.56 -6.54 4.82
CA VAL A 56 -7.73 -7.53 5.54
C VAL A 56 -8.54 -8.79 5.79
N ARG A 57 -7.92 -9.95 5.54
CA ARG A 57 -8.43 -11.27 5.90
C ARG A 57 -7.57 -11.89 7.00
N ARG A 58 -8.18 -12.75 7.82
CA ARG A 58 -7.49 -13.50 8.86
C ARG A 58 -6.51 -14.51 8.27
N HIS A 59 -5.51 -14.86 9.05
CA HIS A 59 -4.46 -15.80 8.68
C HIS A 59 -4.99 -17.16 8.18
N GLU A 60 -6.09 -17.66 8.76
CA GLU A 60 -6.72 -18.93 8.35
C GLU A 60 -7.11 -18.99 6.86
N PHE A 61 -7.43 -17.84 6.25
CA PHE A 61 -7.77 -17.76 4.84
C PHE A 61 -6.53 -17.78 3.95
N LEU A 62 -5.35 -17.44 4.48
CA LEU A 62 -4.10 -17.47 3.72
C LEU A 62 -3.75 -18.88 3.28
N ALA A 63 -3.98 -19.89 4.14
CA ALA A 63 -3.71 -21.29 3.80
C ALA A 63 -4.66 -21.84 2.73
N LYS A 64 -5.90 -21.35 2.71
CA LYS A 64 -6.95 -21.81 1.77
C LYS A 64 -6.90 -21.10 0.43
N TYR A 65 -6.63 -19.80 0.44
CA TYR A 65 -6.75 -18.91 -0.71
C TYR A 65 -5.57 -17.93 -0.79
N PRO A 66 -4.32 -18.43 -0.93
CA PRO A 66 -3.13 -17.60 -0.80
C PRO A 66 -2.99 -16.53 -1.89
N ASN A 67 -3.59 -16.76 -3.05
CA ASN A 67 -3.50 -15.89 -4.22
C ASN A 67 -4.83 -15.23 -4.57
N ASP A 68 -5.90 -15.45 -3.81
CA ASP A 68 -7.20 -14.89 -4.18
C ASP A 68 -7.46 -13.55 -3.49
N ILE A 69 -7.90 -12.58 -4.29
CA ILE A 69 -8.44 -11.31 -3.84
C ILE A 69 -9.95 -11.43 -3.84
N THR A 70 -10.57 -11.07 -2.72
CA THR A 70 -12.04 -11.06 -2.60
C THR A 70 -12.55 -9.64 -2.50
N ILE A 71 -13.42 -9.23 -3.41
CA ILE A 71 -14.09 -7.92 -3.41
C ILE A 71 -15.58 -8.17 -3.21
N ARG A 72 -16.24 -7.42 -2.33
CA ARG A 72 -17.68 -7.67 -2.09
C ARG A 72 -18.52 -7.23 -3.30
N ALA A 73 -19.21 -8.18 -3.91
CA ALA A 73 -19.98 -8.01 -5.14
C ALA A 73 -21.48 -7.80 -4.92
N SER A 74 -22.04 -8.17 -3.77
CA SER A 74 -23.44 -7.83 -3.44
C SER A 74 -23.68 -7.68 -1.94
N ARG A 75 -24.60 -6.78 -1.59
CA ARG A 75 -25.22 -6.64 -0.26
C ARG A 75 -26.64 -6.10 -0.43
N PRO A 76 -27.65 -6.56 0.32
CA PRO A 76 -28.99 -5.98 0.24
C PRO A 76 -28.95 -4.48 0.64
N GLY A 77 -29.34 -3.58 -0.27
CA GLY A 77 -29.64 -2.18 0.03
C GLY A 77 -28.52 -1.14 -0.09
N ALA A 78 -27.36 -1.45 -0.69
CA ALA A 78 -26.31 -0.45 -0.97
C ALA A 78 -25.41 -0.82 -2.15
N ASP A 79 -24.84 0.19 -2.84
CA ASP A 79 -23.85 0.00 -3.90
C ASP A 79 -22.68 -0.87 -3.44
N THR A 80 -22.30 -1.81 -4.30
CA THR A 80 -21.36 -2.87 -3.95
C THR A 80 -19.93 -2.35 -3.99
N GLU A 81 -19.00 -3.08 -3.36
CA GLU A 81 -17.59 -2.66 -3.34
C GLU A 81 -17.01 -2.69 -4.76
N VAL A 82 -17.47 -3.64 -5.59
CA VAL A 82 -17.18 -3.72 -7.03
C VAL A 82 -17.70 -2.49 -7.78
N ASP A 83 -18.97 -2.10 -7.56
CA ASP A 83 -19.56 -0.94 -8.23
C ASP A 83 -18.79 0.35 -7.93
N LYS A 84 -18.36 0.52 -6.67
CA LYS A 84 -17.56 1.67 -6.25
C LYS A 84 -16.20 1.69 -6.96
N MET A 85 -15.51 0.56 -7.02
CA MET A 85 -14.23 0.44 -7.72
C MET A 85 -14.36 0.76 -9.21
N LEU A 86 -15.42 0.24 -9.85
CA LEU A 86 -15.71 0.46 -11.27
C LEU A 86 -16.13 1.89 -11.59
N SER A 87 -16.89 2.52 -10.69
CA SER A 87 -17.36 3.91 -10.83
C SER A 87 -16.26 4.95 -10.60
N GLY A 88 -15.01 4.52 -10.40
CA GLY A 88 -13.86 5.43 -10.24
C GLY A 88 -13.62 5.90 -8.81
N TRP A 89 -14.31 5.32 -7.82
CA TRP A 89 -14.03 5.63 -6.42
C TRP A 89 -12.78 4.88 -5.97
N GLY A 90 -11.68 5.60 -5.81
CA GLY A 90 -10.41 5.05 -5.35
C GLY A 90 -9.33 5.01 -6.42
N ASP A 91 -8.10 5.20 -5.95
CA ASP A 91 -6.87 5.15 -6.73
C ASP A 91 -6.17 3.80 -6.57
N PHE A 92 -6.12 3.28 -5.33
CA PHE A 92 -5.48 2.02 -5.02
C PHE A 92 -6.37 1.10 -4.17
N PHE A 93 -6.12 -0.19 -4.25
CA PHE A 93 -6.73 -1.20 -3.39
C PHE A 93 -5.67 -2.07 -2.74
N LEU A 94 -5.56 -1.99 -1.41
CA LEU A 94 -4.68 -2.82 -0.61
C LEU A 94 -5.46 -4.02 -0.08
N TYR A 95 -5.10 -5.22 -0.55
CA TYR A 95 -5.63 -6.47 -0.06
C TYR A 95 -4.55 -7.26 0.66
N GLY A 96 -4.85 -7.76 1.86
CA GLY A 96 -3.85 -8.50 2.63
C GLY A 96 -4.41 -9.52 3.61
N PHE A 97 -3.52 -10.38 4.07
CA PHE A 97 -3.76 -11.39 5.09
C PHE A 97 -2.97 -11.06 6.34
N SER A 98 -3.60 -11.15 7.51
CA SER A 98 -2.92 -11.02 8.79
C SER A 98 -1.92 -12.16 9.02
N ASP A 99 -0.95 -11.92 9.88
CA ASP A 99 -0.20 -12.99 10.52
C ASP A 99 -1.03 -13.69 11.61
N GLU A 100 -0.52 -14.81 12.12
CA GLU A 100 -1.16 -15.63 13.16
C GLU A 100 -1.37 -14.84 14.46
N ALA A 101 -0.47 -13.90 14.75
CA ALA A 101 -0.56 -13.03 15.93
C ALA A 101 -1.50 -11.83 15.74
N GLU A 102 -2.05 -11.63 14.53
CA GLU A 102 -2.91 -10.50 14.15
C GLU A 102 -2.28 -9.12 14.43
N ARG A 103 -0.96 -9.01 14.23
CA ARG A 103 -0.17 -7.79 14.48
C ARG A 103 0.21 -7.06 13.20
N ARG A 104 0.33 -7.78 12.09
CA ARG A 104 0.78 -7.23 10.80
C ARG A 104 0.20 -8.00 9.62
N LEU A 105 0.30 -7.43 8.43
CA LEU A 105 0.02 -8.14 7.19
C LEU A 105 1.20 -9.06 6.84
N LYS A 106 0.94 -10.37 6.77
CA LYS A 106 1.93 -11.41 6.40
C LYS A 106 2.13 -11.48 4.89
N LYS A 107 1.03 -11.42 4.13
CA LYS A 107 1.02 -11.41 2.67
C LYS A 107 0.04 -10.36 2.20
N TRP A 108 0.42 -9.54 1.22
CA TRP A 108 -0.43 -8.47 0.72
C TRP A 108 -0.10 -8.14 -0.74
N VAL A 109 -1.07 -7.52 -1.40
CA VAL A 109 -0.97 -6.98 -2.74
C VAL A 109 -1.63 -5.60 -2.76
N LEU A 110 -0.92 -4.64 -3.34
CA LEU A 110 -1.40 -3.31 -3.63
C LEU A 110 -1.73 -3.26 -5.12
N CYS A 111 -2.99 -3.00 -5.43
CA CYS A 111 -3.49 -2.92 -6.80
C CYS A 111 -3.72 -1.47 -7.23
N ASP A 112 -3.37 -1.15 -8.48
CA ASP A 112 -3.78 0.09 -9.13
C ASP A 112 -5.21 -0.05 -9.66
N LEU A 113 -6.12 0.77 -9.15
CA LEU A 113 -7.54 0.69 -9.54
C LEU A 113 -7.80 1.24 -10.94
N ALA A 114 -6.96 2.14 -11.47
CA ALA A 114 -7.08 2.59 -12.85
C ALA A 114 -6.77 1.46 -13.83
N GLU A 115 -5.71 0.71 -13.58
CA GLU A 115 -5.38 -0.48 -14.37
C GLU A 115 -6.39 -1.60 -14.17
N LEU A 116 -6.89 -1.80 -12.94
CA LEU A 116 -7.96 -2.77 -12.68
C LEU A 116 -9.22 -2.45 -13.49
N ARG A 117 -9.63 -1.17 -13.54
CA ARG A 117 -10.79 -0.73 -14.34
C ARG A 117 -10.58 -1.02 -15.83
N LYS A 118 -9.40 -0.72 -16.38
CA LYS A 118 -9.07 -1.04 -17.79
C LYS A 118 -9.18 -2.53 -18.06
N PHE A 119 -8.65 -3.36 -17.15
CA PHE A 119 -8.74 -4.81 -17.23
C PHE A 119 -10.20 -5.29 -17.24
N PHE A 120 -11.05 -4.78 -16.34
CA PHE A 120 -12.47 -5.14 -16.28
C PHE A 120 -13.20 -4.77 -17.57
N VAL A 121 -13.03 -3.53 -18.05
CA VAL A 121 -13.66 -3.07 -19.29
C VAL A 121 -13.21 -3.92 -20.49
N GLY A 122 -11.92 -4.23 -20.57
CA GLY A 122 -11.38 -5.10 -21.62
C GLY A 122 -11.99 -6.51 -21.56
N HIS A 123 -12.04 -7.11 -20.37
CA HIS A 123 -12.60 -8.45 -20.18
C HIS A 123 -14.09 -8.49 -20.53
N MET A 124 -14.89 -7.53 -20.04
CA MET A 124 -16.32 -7.45 -20.31
C MET A 124 -16.61 -7.30 -21.80
N ARG A 125 -15.80 -6.54 -22.55
CA ARG A 125 -15.93 -6.41 -24.00
C ARG A 125 -15.70 -7.73 -24.74
N GLN A 126 -14.83 -8.58 -24.21
CA GLN A 126 -14.49 -9.87 -24.82
C GLN A 126 -15.45 -11.00 -24.40
N HIS A 127 -16.18 -10.83 -23.29
CA HIS A 127 -17.00 -11.88 -22.66
C HIS A 127 -18.44 -11.42 -22.43
N GLU A 128 -19.00 -10.64 -23.38
CA GLU A 128 -20.43 -10.28 -23.40
C GLU A 128 -20.95 -9.63 -22.10
N GLY A 129 -20.10 -8.83 -21.43
CA GLY A 129 -20.45 -8.14 -20.20
C GLY A 129 -20.18 -8.93 -18.91
N ALA A 130 -19.64 -10.16 -18.99
CA ALA A 130 -19.27 -10.92 -17.81
C ALA A 130 -18.09 -10.27 -17.06
N LEU A 131 -18.17 -10.28 -15.72
CA LEU A 131 -17.07 -9.81 -14.86
C LEU A 131 -15.93 -10.85 -14.82
N PRO A 132 -14.65 -10.41 -14.78
CA PRO A 132 -13.54 -11.34 -14.59
C PRO A 132 -13.61 -11.98 -13.20
N GLY A 133 -13.35 -13.28 -13.11
CA GLY A 133 -13.28 -14.03 -11.85
C GLY A 133 -14.52 -14.89 -11.55
N GLN A 134 -14.72 -15.22 -10.28
CA GLN A 134 -15.84 -16.05 -9.82
C GLN A 134 -16.64 -15.34 -8.75
N ILE A 135 -17.97 -15.29 -8.91
CA ILE A 135 -18.85 -14.85 -7.82
C ILE A 135 -19.04 -16.03 -6.86
N ARG A 136 -18.75 -15.82 -5.58
CA ARG A 136 -18.99 -16.78 -4.50
C ARG A 136 -19.89 -16.17 -3.44
N ALA A 137 -21.00 -16.84 -3.15
CA ALA A 137 -21.85 -16.50 -2.02
C ALA A 137 -21.11 -16.80 -0.71
N ASN A 138 -21.28 -15.92 0.28
CA ASN A 138 -20.87 -16.21 1.63
C ASN A 138 -21.76 -17.32 2.21
N GLY A 139 -21.20 -18.20 3.06
CA GLY A 139 -21.92 -19.36 3.59
C GLY A 139 -23.15 -19.01 4.44
N ASP A 140 -23.29 -17.74 4.84
CA ASP A 140 -24.44 -17.20 5.59
C ASP A 140 -25.52 -16.56 4.70
N GLY A 141 -25.34 -16.55 3.36
CA GLY A 141 -26.27 -15.96 2.40
C GLY A 141 -26.39 -14.43 2.48
N SER A 142 -25.56 -13.75 3.28
CA SER A 142 -25.71 -12.31 3.56
C SER A 142 -25.01 -11.40 2.53
N SER A 143 -24.06 -11.96 1.77
CA SER A 143 -23.19 -11.24 0.84
C SER A 143 -22.65 -12.17 -0.26
N GLU A 144 -22.35 -11.62 -1.43
CA GLU A 144 -21.53 -12.30 -2.45
C GLU A 144 -20.18 -11.59 -2.62
N PHE A 145 -19.16 -12.35 -2.99
CA PHE A 145 -17.81 -11.86 -3.25
C PHE A 145 -17.39 -12.20 -4.67
N LEU A 146 -16.85 -11.22 -5.38
CA LEU A 146 -16.06 -11.44 -6.57
C LEU A 146 -14.67 -11.92 -6.14
N VAL A 147 -14.29 -13.11 -6.59
CA VAL A 147 -12.99 -13.72 -6.35
C VAL A 147 -12.15 -13.56 -7.60
N LEU A 148 -11.04 -12.81 -7.47
CA LEU A 148 -10.03 -12.62 -8.50
C LEU A 148 -8.77 -13.37 -8.08
N SER A 149 -8.30 -14.31 -8.91
CA SER A 149 -6.98 -14.89 -8.69
C SER A 149 -5.91 -13.86 -9.07
N GLN A 150 -4.94 -13.62 -8.18
CA GLN A 150 -3.79 -12.76 -8.47
C GLN A 150 -3.07 -13.21 -9.73
N ASP A 151 -3.01 -14.52 -10.01
CA ASP A 151 -2.31 -15.08 -11.17
C ASP A 151 -3.01 -14.72 -12.50
N GLN A 152 -4.31 -14.42 -12.45
CA GLN A 152 -5.11 -13.98 -13.60
C GLN A 152 -5.08 -12.47 -13.81
N LEU A 153 -4.56 -11.70 -12.84
CA LEU A 153 -4.46 -10.25 -12.97
C LEU A 153 -3.27 -9.88 -13.86
N PRO A 154 -3.43 -8.89 -14.76
CA PRO A 154 -2.30 -8.30 -15.47
C PRO A 154 -1.26 -7.76 -14.49
N ALA A 155 0.02 -7.84 -14.84
CA ALA A 155 1.10 -7.32 -14.00
C ALA A 155 0.92 -5.83 -13.69
N ALA A 156 0.41 -5.04 -14.65
CA ALA A 156 0.10 -3.63 -14.47
C ALA A 156 -0.95 -3.35 -13.37
N VAL A 157 -1.85 -4.30 -13.11
CA VAL A 157 -2.83 -4.18 -12.01
C VAL A 157 -2.15 -4.39 -10.67
N ARG A 158 -1.17 -5.31 -10.58
CA ARG A 158 -0.43 -5.62 -9.36
C ARG A 158 0.72 -4.62 -9.17
N PHE A 159 0.39 -3.46 -8.62
CA PHE A 159 1.35 -2.37 -8.43
C PHE A 159 2.55 -2.79 -7.55
N LYS A 160 2.30 -3.37 -6.37
CA LYS A 160 3.34 -3.92 -5.47
C LYS A 160 2.80 -5.09 -4.66
N THR A 161 3.67 -6.00 -4.23
CA THR A 161 3.34 -7.13 -3.35
C THR A 161 4.26 -7.20 -2.13
N SER A 162 3.87 -8.01 -1.13
CA SER A 162 4.75 -8.35 -0.01
C SER A 162 6.08 -8.95 -0.45
N ASP A 163 6.09 -9.69 -1.56
CA ASP A 163 7.28 -10.35 -2.07
C ASP A 163 8.21 -9.35 -2.77
N ASP A 164 7.66 -8.32 -3.44
CA ASP A 164 8.43 -7.20 -3.97
C ASP A 164 9.16 -6.46 -2.84
N LEU A 165 8.44 -6.11 -1.77
CA LEU A 165 9.02 -5.46 -0.60
C LEU A 165 10.12 -6.32 0.05
N ALA A 166 9.91 -7.63 0.15
CA ALA A 166 10.91 -8.54 0.70
C ALA A 166 12.18 -8.59 -0.16
N ARG A 167 12.03 -8.64 -1.49
CA ARG A 167 13.14 -8.61 -2.45
C ARG A 167 13.91 -7.30 -2.37
N GLU A 168 13.21 -6.16 -2.40
CA GLU A 168 13.84 -4.84 -2.37
C GLU A 168 14.60 -4.62 -1.06
N ARG A 169 14.04 -5.02 0.08
CA ARG A 169 14.76 -5.01 1.37
C ARG A 169 16.01 -5.87 1.34
N ALA A 170 15.92 -7.09 0.80
CA ALA A 170 17.08 -7.98 0.71
C ALA A 170 18.19 -7.38 -0.17
N MET A 171 17.84 -6.63 -1.22
CA MET A 171 18.79 -5.93 -2.09
C MET A 171 19.43 -4.71 -1.38
N THR A 172 18.67 -3.90 -0.66
CA THR A 172 19.20 -2.74 0.09
C THR A 172 20.23 -3.16 1.14
N PHE A 173 20.04 -4.32 1.79
CA PHE A 173 21.02 -4.85 2.77
C PHE A 173 22.18 -5.64 2.15
N ALA A 174 22.11 -5.98 0.86
CA ALA A 174 23.16 -6.71 0.15
C ALA A 174 24.18 -5.79 -0.55
N GLN A 175 23.94 -4.47 -0.61
CA GLN A 175 25.00 -3.54 -0.98
C GLN A 175 26.08 -3.57 0.11
N PRO A 176 27.33 -3.95 -0.20
CA PRO A 176 28.41 -3.76 0.76
C PRO A 176 28.42 -2.29 1.12
N ALA A 177 28.53 -1.99 2.42
CA ALA A 177 28.80 -0.63 2.86
C ALA A 177 29.91 -0.09 1.96
N HIS A 178 29.60 0.95 1.20
CA HIS A 178 30.60 1.67 0.43
C HIS A 178 31.73 1.90 1.42
N PRO A 179 33.00 1.49 1.15
CA PRO A 179 34.07 1.83 2.05
C PRO A 179 34.04 3.34 2.14
N ALA A 180 33.59 3.83 3.30
CA ALA A 180 33.69 5.22 3.64
C ALA A 180 35.19 5.44 3.66
N ASP A 181 35.71 6.00 2.57
CA ASP A 181 37.03 6.56 2.52
C ASP A 181 36.97 7.79 3.43
N ILE A 182 36.99 7.52 4.74
CA ILE A 182 37.22 8.51 5.78
C ILE A 182 38.73 8.79 5.72
N THR A 183 39.19 9.35 4.60
CA THR A 183 40.40 10.15 4.61
C THR A 183 40.04 11.41 5.36
N ALA A 184 40.42 11.39 6.64
CA ALA A 184 40.54 12.51 7.56
C ALA A 184 40.42 13.88 6.89
N TYR A 185 39.33 14.59 7.16
CA TYR A 185 39.36 16.05 7.11
C TYR A 185 40.36 16.52 8.18
N PRO A 186 41.47 17.19 7.82
CA PRO A 186 42.28 17.86 8.83
C PRO A 186 41.44 19.01 9.39
N ALA A 187 41.17 18.96 10.68
CA ALA A 187 40.55 20.03 11.43
C ALA A 187 41.49 21.26 11.46
N THR A 188 41.44 22.10 10.44
CA THR A 188 42.02 23.44 10.51
C THR A 188 41.04 24.33 11.29
N ARG A 189 41.23 24.40 12.61
CA ARG A 189 40.67 25.48 13.42
C ARG A 189 41.25 26.80 12.91
N SER A 190 40.42 27.64 12.29
CA SER A 190 40.74 29.06 12.15
C SER A 190 40.52 29.76 13.50
N PRO A 191 41.52 30.40 14.10
CA PRO A 191 41.33 31.23 15.28
C PRO A 191 40.85 32.61 14.82
N GLY A 192 39.56 32.94 14.98
CA GLY A 192 39.12 34.28 14.61
C GLY A 192 37.63 34.62 14.64
N SER A 193 36.73 33.75 15.09
CA SER A 193 35.32 34.14 15.20
C SER A 193 35.04 34.86 16.53
N PRO A 194 34.54 36.11 16.52
CA PRO A 194 34.15 36.82 17.73
C PRO A 194 32.92 36.15 18.39
N PRO A 195 32.76 36.25 19.72
CA PRO A 195 31.63 35.65 20.42
C PRO A 195 30.31 36.29 20.02
N CYS A 196 29.28 35.46 19.79
CA CYS A 196 27.90 35.91 19.61
C CYS A 196 27.42 36.72 20.82
N PRO A 197 26.69 37.83 20.61
CA PRO A 197 26.10 38.59 21.71
C PRO A 197 24.95 37.81 22.37
N PRO A 198 24.72 37.98 23.69
CA PRO A 198 23.66 37.31 24.40
C PRO A 198 22.28 37.83 23.96
N THR A 199 21.40 36.89 23.58
CA THR A 199 19.99 37.13 23.32
C THR A 199 19.27 37.45 24.63
N THR A 200 18.99 38.73 24.86
CA THR A 200 18.00 39.17 25.86
C THR A 200 16.60 38.98 25.28
N TYR A 201 15.82 38.05 25.83
CA TYR A 201 14.37 38.02 25.62
C TYR A 201 13.71 39.06 26.53
N PRO A 202 12.79 39.91 26.04
CA PRO A 202 11.99 40.78 26.88
C PRO A 202 10.93 39.99 27.69
N PRO A 203 10.45 40.56 28.81
CA PRO A 203 9.60 39.89 29.80
C PRO A 203 8.19 39.54 29.31
#